data_AF-A0AA97AZH7-F1
#
_entry.id   AF-A0AA97AZH7-F1
#
_cell.length_a   1.000
_cell.length_b   1.000
_cell.length_c   1.000
_cell.angle_alpha   90.00
_cell.angle_beta   90.00
_cell.angle_gamma   90.00
#
_symmetry.space_group_name_H-M   'P 1'
#
loop_
_entity.id
_entity.type
_entity.pdbx_description
1 polymer ?
#
loop_
_entity_poly.entity_id
_entity_poly.type
_entity_poly.pdbx_seq_one_letter_code
_entity_poly.pdbx_strand_id
1 'polypeptide(L)'
;MSASASPRFPPPLLPLLCCPICQSPLRQEATALRCVARHAFDVARQGYVNLLPGHRAPGNADTLSMVAAREAFLARGHYEPLAARLAEHAARLTGADATEGCVLDVGAGTGHYPPVYSTGARR
;
A
#
# COMPACT_ATOMS: atom_id res chain seq x y z
N MET A 1 -29.16 7.07 11.26
CA MET A 1 -28.55 5.75 10.98
C MET A 1 -27.58 5.95 9.82
N SER A 2 -26.31 6.24 10.11
CA SER A 2 -25.31 6.52 9.08
C SER A 2 -24.81 5.20 8.50
N ALA A 3 -25.07 4.94 7.21
CA ALA A 3 -24.49 3.81 6.51
C ALA A 3 -22.96 3.98 6.50
N SER A 4 -22.25 3.16 7.27
CA SER A 4 -20.79 3.08 7.19
C SER A 4 -20.46 2.53 5.81
N ALA A 5 -19.81 3.35 4.97
CA ALA A 5 -19.31 2.89 3.69
C ALA A 5 -18.36 1.70 3.93
N SER A 6 -18.64 0.56 3.31
CA SER A 6 -17.78 -0.62 3.39
C SER A 6 -16.36 -0.25 2.93
N PRO A 7 -15.30 -0.72 3.60
CA PRO A 7 -13.94 -0.45 3.17
C PRO A 7 -13.75 -0.93 1.73
N ARG A 8 -13.28 -0.03 0.87
CA ARG A 8 -13.02 -0.31 -0.55
C ARG A 8 -11.54 -0.18 -0.84
N PHE A 9 -10.97 -1.17 -1.52
CA PHE A 9 -9.61 -1.10 -2.00
C PHE A 9 -9.58 -0.25 -3.29
N PRO A 10 -8.55 0.58 -3.51
CA PRO A 10 -8.52 1.46 -4.69
C PRO A 10 -8.58 0.64 -5.99
N PRO A 11 -9.63 0.79 -6.83
CA PRO A 11 -9.79 -0.02 -8.04
C PRO A 11 -8.59 0.03 -9.01
N PRO A 12 -7.90 1.18 -9.22
CA PRO A 12 -6.71 1.23 -10.07
C PRO A 12 -5.54 0.36 -9.62
N LEU A 13 -5.50 -0.03 -8.33
CA LEU A 13 -4.41 -0.86 -7.79
C LEU A 13 -4.70 -2.37 -7.88
N LEU A 14 -5.95 -2.78 -8.10
CA LEU A 14 -6.31 -4.21 -8.18
C LEU A 14 -5.55 -4.98 -9.28
N PRO A 15 -5.34 -4.44 -10.51
CA PRO A 15 -4.59 -5.12 -11.54
C PRO A 15 -3.11 -5.34 -11.20
N LEU A 16 -2.58 -4.61 -10.21
CA LEU A 16 -1.18 -4.72 -9.76
C LEU A 16 -0.99 -5.81 -8.70
N LEU A 17 -2.07 -6.43 -8.22
CA LEU A 17 -2.05 -7.46 -7.18
C LEU A 17 -2.39 -8.84 -7.75
N CYS A 18 -1.75 -9.86 -7.20
CA CYS A 18 -2.09 -11.25 -7.45
C CYS A 18 -2.31 -12.01 -6.14
N CYS A 19 -3.01 -13.14 -6.21
CA CYS A 19 -3.20 -14.01 -5.06
C CYS A 19 -1.85 -14.59 -4.61
N PRO A 20 -1.42 -14.42 -3.35
CA PRO A 20 -0.16 -14.97 -2.86
C PRO A 20 -0.15 -16.51 -2.80
N ILE A 21 -1.32 -17.15 -2.93
CA ILE A 21 -1.45 -18.62 -2.83
C ILE A 21 -1.45 -19.27 -4.22
N CYS A 22 -2.24 -18.74 -5.16
CA CYS A 22 -2.40 -19.34 -6.50
C CYS A 22 -2.01 -18.43 -7.66
N GLN A 23 -1.47 -17.24 -7.39
CA GLN A 23 -1.01 -16.24 -8.36
C GLN A 23 -2.08 -15.71 -9.33
N SER A 24 -3.34 -16.15 -9.17
CA SER A 24 -4.46 -15.65 -9.97
C SER A 24 -4.81 -14.20 -9.63
N PRO A 25 -5.38 -13.43 -10.57
CA PRO A 25 -5.84 -12.07 -10.31
C PRO A 25 -6.81 -11.98 -9.13
N LEU A 26 -6.74 -10.86 -8.40
CA LEU A 26 -7.67 -10.55 -7.32
C LEU A 26 -8.79 -9.61 -7.82
N ARG A 27 -10.01 -9.87 -7.36
CA ARG A 27 -11.18 -9.03 -7.57
C ARG A 27 -11.74 -8.60 -6.22
N GLN A 28 -12.26 -7.39 -6.13
CA GLN A 28 -12.93 -6.97 -4.91
C GLN A 28 -14.36 -7.52 -4.87
N GLU A 29 -14.69 -8.23 -3.79
CA GLU A 29 -16.03 -8.71 -3.47
C GLU A 29 -16.40 -8.20 -2.06
N ALA A 30 -17.33 -7.24 -1.99
CA ALA A 30 -17.69 -6.54 -0.76
C ALA A 30 -16.46 -5.95 -0.04
N THR A 31 -16.11 -6.50 1.12
CA THR A 31 -15.01 -6.08 2.01
C THR A 31 -13.76 -6.93 1.88
N ALA A 32 -13.65 -7.78 0.86
CA ALA A 32 -12.50 -8.67 0.67
C ALA A 32 -12.01 -8.69 -0.78
N LEU A 33 -10.74 -9.02 -0.96
CA LEU A 33 -10.16 -9.37 -2.25
C LEU A 33 -10.19 -10.89 -2.43
N ARG A 34 -10.68 -11.37 -3.58
CA ARG A 34 -10.85 -12.80 -3.88
C ARG A 34 -10.29 -13.17 -5.24
N CYS A 35 -9.67 -14.35 -5.32
CA CYS A 35 -9.27 -14.96 -6.59
C CYS A 35 -10.29 -16.00 -7.06
N VAL A 36 -10.13 -16.48 -8.30
CA VAL A 36 -10.99 -17.55 -8.88
C VAL A 36 -10.97 -18.86 -8.09
N ALA A 37 -9.86 -19.17 -7.40
CA ALA A 37 -9.74 -20.31 -6.49
C ALA A 37 -10.34 -20.06 -5.09
N ARG A 38 -11.09 -18.96 -4.91
CA ARG A 38 -11.82 -18.59 -3.69
C ARG A 38 -10.99 -18.26 -2.46
N HIS A 39 -9.66 -18.16 -2.55
CA HIS A 39 -8.84 -17.52 -1.51
C HIS A 39 -9.30 -16.07 -1.30
N ALA A 40 -9.34 -15.64 -0.04
CA ALA A 40 -9.93 -14.38 0.37
C ALA A 40 -9.03 -13.62 1.34
N PHE A 41 -8.95 -12.31 1.16
CA PHE A 41 -8.14 -11.41 1.99
C PHE A 41 -8.99 -10.20 2.36
N ASP A 42 -9.27 -10.03 3.66
CA ASP A 42 -10.12 -8.95 4.12
C ASP A 42 -9.44 -7.58 3.97
N VAL A 43 -10.21 -6.59 3.54
CA VAL A 43 -9.80 -5.18 3.54
C VAL A 43 -10.01 -4.66 4.97
N ALA A 44 -8.91 -4.33 5.63
CA ALA A 44 -8.93 -3.76 6.97
C ALA A 44 -9.65 -2.40 6.97
N ARG A 45 -10.21 -2.00 8.11
CA ARG A 45 -10.87 -0.69 8.25
C ARG A 45 -9.93 0.48 7.97
N GLN A 46 -8.63 0.28 8.15
CA GLN A 46 -7.56 1.22 7.89
C GLN A 46 -7.19 1.30 6.39
N GLY A 47 -7.79 0.47 5.53
CA GLY A 47 -7.63 0.53 4.07
C GLY A 47 -6.56 -0.37 3.47
N TYR A 48 -5.85 -1.18 4.28
CA TYR A 48 -4.85 -2.14 3.81
C TYR A 48 -5.42 -3.56 3.66
N VAL A 49 -4.71 -4.43 2.94
CA VAL A 49 -5.02 -5.86 2.79
C VAL A 49 -3.81 -6.67 3.24
N ASN A 50 -4.01 -7.63 4.14
CA ASN A 50 -2.94 -8.55 4.53
C ASN A 50 -2.84 -9.70 3.51
N LEU A 51 -1.75 -9.73 2.74
CA LEU A 51 -1.48 -10.77 1.74
C LEU A 51 -0.44 -11.80 2.22
N LEU A 52 -0.12 -11.85 3.51
CA LEU A 52 0.78 -12.88 4.03
C LEU A 52 0.08 -14.25 4.06
N PRO A 53 0.65 -15.29 3.41
CA PRO A 53 0.11 -16.63 3.48
C PRO A 53 0.37 -17.28 4.84
N GLY A 54 -0.69 -17.79 5.46
CA GLY A 54 -0.63 -18.49 6.75
C GLY A 54 -0.57 -17.55 7.96
N HIS A 55 -0.64 -18.13 9.17
CA HIS A 55 -0.54 -17.43 10.46
C HIS A 55 0.92 -17.19 10.85
N ARG A 56 1.80 -16.91 9.88
CA ARG A 56 3.24 -16.83 10.14
C ARG A 56 3.52 -15.57 10.96
N ALA A 57 3.83 -15.77 12.24
CA ALA A 57 4.32 -14.68 13.08
C ALA A 57 5.61 -14.15 12.43
N PRO A 58 5.72 -12.84 12.15
CA PRO A 58 6.95 -12.28 11.62
C PRO A 58 8.01 -12.35 12.73
N GLY A 59 8.87 -13.36 12.69
CA GLY A 59 9.90 -13.60 13.72
C GLY A 59 10.91 -12.46 13.86
N ASN A 60 10.88 -11.51 12.94
CA ASN A 60 11.73 -10.32 12.84
C ASN A 60 10.93 -9.02 12.67
N ALA A 61 9.64 -8.98 13.06
CA ALA A 61 8.89 -7.72 13.04
C ALA A 61 9.37 -6.74 14.10
N ASP A 62 9.35 -5.45 13.74
CA ASP A 62 9.54 -4.36 14.69
C ASP A 62 8.46 -4.43 15.79
N THR A 63 8.88 -4.26 17.04
CA THR A 63 7.95 -4.10 18.16
C THR A 63 7.26 -2.73 18.09
N LEU A 64 6.13 -2.56 18.79
CA LEU A 64 5.43 -1.27 18.85
C LEU A 64 6.34 -0.13 19.35
N SER A 65 7.23 -0.41 20.30
CA SER A 65 8.18 0.60 20.79
C SER A 65 9.23 0.98 19.75
N MET A 66 9.70 0.01 18.95
CA MET A 66 10.62 0.28 17.83
C MET A 66 9.95 1.10 16.72
N VAL A 67 8.68 0.77 16.40
CA VAL A 67 7.87 1.54 15.44
C VAL A 67 7.72 2.99 15.94
N ALA A 68 7.32 3.20 17.19
CA ALA A 68 7.16 4.53 17.77
C ALA A 68 8.47 5.33 17.79
N ALA A 69 9.60 4.67 18.10
CA ALA A 69 10.91 5.31 18.06
C ALA A 69 11.30 5.74 16.64
N ARG A 70 11.00 4.91 15.62
CA ARG A 70 11.22 5.26 14.22
C ARG A 70 10.36 6.46 13.81
N GLU A 71 9.08 6.48 14.14
CA GLU A 71 8.19 7.61 13.85
C GLU A 71 8.69 8.90 14.50
N ALA A 72 9.08 8.85 15.77
CA ALA A 72 9.59 10.01 16.49
C ALA A 72 10.91 10.56 15.90
N PHE A 73 11.77 9.69 15.37
CA PHE A 73 12.98 10.11 14.67
C PHE A 73 12.65 10.76 13.32
N LEU A 74 11.78 10.13 12.52
CA LEU A 74 11.41 10.61 11.19
C LEU A 74 10.64 11.94 11.25
N ALA A 75 9.80 12.12 12.28
CA ALA A 75 9.07 13.37 12.52
C ALA A 75 9.97 14.59 12.80
N ARG A 76 11.25 14.38 13.16
CA ARG A 76 12.23 15.47 13.33
C ARG A 76 12.81 15.98 12.01
N GLY A 77 12.39 15.39 10.87
CA GLY A 77 12.81 15.84 9.54
C GLY A 77 14.25 15.46 9.18
N HIS A 78 14.92 14.62 9.97
CA HIS A 78 16.29 14.18 9.67
C HIS A 78 16.43 13.55 8.28
N TYR A 79 15.37 12.89 7.81
CA TYR A 79 15.32 12.21 6.51
C TYR A 79 14.53 12.98 5.45
N GLU A 80 14.05 14.19 5.75
CA GLU A 80 13.30 15.01 4.79
C GLU A 80 14.09 15.28 3.49
N PRO A 81 15.40 15.58 3.53
CA PRO A 81 16.17 15.75 2.30
C PRO A 81 16.22 14.48 1.44
N LEU A 82 16.27 13.31 2.07
CA LEU A 82 16.24 12.03 1.35
C LEU A 82 14.85 11.80 0.72
N ALA A 83 13.79 12.02 1.49
CA ALA A 83 12.41 11.87 1.02
C ALA A 83 12.12 12.77 -0.18
N ALA A 84 12.55 14.03 -0.13
CA ALA A 84 12.41 14.97 -1.24
C ALA A 84 13.16 14.49 -2.49
N ARG A 85 14.41 14.03 -2.34
CA ARG A 85 15.21 13.55 -3.48
C ARG A 85 14.63 12.29 -4.11
N LEU A 86 14.08 11.37 -3.31
CA LEU A 86 13.38 10.18 -3.81
C LEU A 86 12.12 10.59 -4.60
N ALA A 87 11.31 11.49 -4.06
CA ALA A 87 10.12 11.99 -4.74
C ALA A 87 10.45 12.65 -6.09
N GLU A 88 11.47 13.51 -6.12
CA GLU A 88 11.95 14.14 -7.34
C GLU A 88 12.44 13.10 -8.38
N HIS A 89 13.14 12.05 -7.93
CA HIS A 89 13.63 11.00 -8.83
C HIS A 89 12.48 10.20 -9.41
N ALA A 90 11.53 9.77 -8.57
CA ALA A 90 10.35 9.06 -9.02
C ALA A 90 9.53 9.91 -10.01
N ALA A 91 9.29 11.19 -9.71
CA ALA A 91 8.58 12.09 -10.62
C ALA A 91 9.27 12.26 -11.99
N ARG A 92 10.62 12.34 -12.02
CA ARG A 92 11.36 12.40 -13.29
C ARG A 92 11.28 11.10 -14.09
N LEU A 93 11.30 9.95 -13.42
CA LEU A 93 11.24 8.64 -14.09
C LEU A 93 9.84 8.30 -14.61
N THR A 94 8.80 8.70 -13.88
CA THR A 94 7.42 8.51 -14.34
C THR A 94 7.00 9.55 -15.36
N GLY A 95 7.68 10.70 -15.42
CA GLY A 95 7.27 11.87 -16.20
C GLY A 95 6.32 12.74 -15.40
N ALA A 96 6.59 14.05 -15.33
CA ALA A 96 5.82 15.00 -14.52
C ALA A 96 4.33 15.10 -14.95
N ASP A 97 4.04 14.82 -16.22
CA ASP A 97 2.71 14.89 -16.82
C ASP A 97 2.07 13.52 -17.07
N ALA A 98 2.73 12.43 -16.65
CA ALA A 98 2.22 11.10 -16.91
C ALA A 98 0.91 10.87 -16.16
N THR A 99 -0.15 10.63 -16.93
CA THR A 99 -1.45 10.22 -16.43
C THR A 99 -1.52 8.74 -16.09
N GLU A 100 -0.46 8.00 -16.42
CA GLU A 100 -0.39 6.55 -16.28
C GLU A 100 0.93 6.18 -15.61
N GLY A 101 0.88 5.21 -14.70
CA GLY A 101 2.05 4.74 -13.96
C GLY A 101 1.71 4.40 -12.52
N CYS A 102 2.55 3.55 -11.92
CA CYS A 102 2.46 3.25 -10.49
C CYS A 102 3.87 3.14 -9.93
N VAL A 103 4.14 3.89 -8.87
CA VAL A 103 5.34 3.71 -8.05
C VAL A 103 4.98 2.87 -6.83
N LEU A 104 5.77 1.84 -6.56
CA LEU A 104 5.63 0.98 -5.40
C LEU A 104 6.75 1.26 -4.42
N ASP A 105 6.40 1.62 -3.19
CA ASP A 105 7.34 1.67 -2.07
C ASP A 105 7.43 0.31 -1.39
N VAL A 106 8.54 -0.39 -1.61
CA VAL A 106 8.80 -1.72 -1.04
C VAL A 106 9.45 -1.55 0.33
N GLY A 107 8.77 -2.02 1.37
CA GLY A 107 9.25 -1.84 2.74
C GLY A 107 8.92 -0.47 3.33
N ALA A 108 7.79 0.13 2.90
CA ALA A 108 7.33 1.47 3.30
C ALA A 108 7.26 1.72 4.82
N GLY A 109 7.25 0.67 5.65
CA GLY A 109 7.21 0.79 7.10
C GLY A 109 5.97 1.56 7.55
N THR A 110 6.18 2.73 8.15
CA THR A 110 5.10 3.63 8.62
C THR A 110 4.60 4.60 7.55
N GLY A 111 5.11 4.52 6.32
CA GLY A 111 4.69 5.36 5.20
C GLY A 111 5.28 6.77 5.22
N HIS A 112 6.50 6.94 5.76
CA HIS A 112 7.15 8.26 5.85
C HIS A 112 7.56 8.83 4.49
N TYR A 113 8.01 7.98 3.57
CA TYR A 113 8.41 8.44 2.24
C TYR A 113 7.16 8.70 1.40
N PRO A 114 7.08 9.87 0.73
CA PRO A 114 5.89 10.23 -0.02
C PRO A 114 5.71 9.25 -1.18
N PRO A 115 4.52 8.66 -1.33
CA PRO A 115 4.21 7.90 -2.52
C PRO A 115 4.08 8.86 -3.70
N VAL A 116 4.78 8.55 -4.80
CA VAL A 116 4.52 9.22 -6.09
C VAL A 116 3.38 8.47 -6.77
N TYR A 117 2.16 9.00 -6.68
CA TYR A 117 1.00 8.43 -7.37
C TYR A 117 0.72 9.17 -8.68
N SER A 118 0.64 8.43 -9.79
CA SER A 118 -0.08 8.83 -11.02
C SER A 118 -1.11 7.77 -11.39
N THR A 119 -2.12 7.56 -10.54
CA THR A 119 -3.31 6.83 -11.01
C THR A 119 -4.16 7.78 -11.83
N GLY A 120 -4.11 7.63 -13.15
CA GLY A 120 -5.01 8.30 -14.09
C GLY A 120 -6.46 8.02 -13.74
N ALA A 121 -7.06 8.96 -13.02
CA ALA A 121 -8.49 9.17 -12.97
C ALA A 121 -8.72 10.66 -13.20
N ARG A 122 -8.45 11.14 -14.42
CA ARG A 122 -9.13 12.35 -14.87
C ARG A 122 -10.58 11.95 -15.16
N ARG A 123 -11.46 12.77 -14.58
CA ARG A 123 -12.93 12.72 -14.61
C ARG A 123 -13.50 12.48 -16.00
#